data_AF-A0A060HMY4-F1
#
_entry.id   AF-A0A060HMY4-F1
#
_cell.length_a   1.000
_cell.length_b   1.000
_cell.length_c   1.000
_cell.angle_alpha   90.00
_cell.angle_beta   90.00
_cell.angle_gamma   90.00
#
_symmetry.space_group_name_H-M   'P 1'
#
loop_
_entity.id
_entity.type
_entity.pdbx_description
1 polymer ?
#
loop_
_entity_poly.entity_id
_entity_poly.type
_entity_poly.pdbx_seq_one_letter_code
_entity_poly.pdbx_strand_id
1 'polypeptide(L)'
;MARTSRPTFTLRTRARAWWRCSRTSLPGPRTLRVQRSAGTALLTAWKRCWPKNSYIYNRAIEKGMAAVVTRKFGEETLQFIGKKVAVETSDSKVYNGTLAGVDDKLDIVLDNVEGHGILKVILNGAFVKEIRLMEKPFDFKALAERLERAFPGLVKIREDVGAIIVMDKIKVTQSGVEEGTGLSADRVRSIFDAFMKETKKQSGV
;
A
#
# COMPACT_ATOMS: atom_id res chain seq x y z
N MET A 1 -11.14 -16.48 85.22
CA MET A 1 -11.56 -16.76 83.83
C MET A 1 -10.31 -17.21 83.06
N ALA A 2 -10.12 -18.52 82.88
CA ALA A 2 -10.29 -19.28 81.61
C ALA A 2 -9.25 -18.87 80.53
N ARG A 3 -8.13 -19.59 80.34
CA ARG A 3 -7.87 -20.84 79.57
C ARG A 3 -8.36 -20.85 78.10
N THR A 4 -7.52 -21.45 77.24
CA THR A 4 -7.75 -22.02 75.88
C THR A 4 -7.74 -21.02 74.71
N SER A 5 -7.29 -21.30 73.49
CA SER A 5 -6.40 -22.29 72.84
C SER A 5 -6.31 -21.89 71.35
N ARG A 6 -5.25 -22.30 70.63
CA ARG A 6 -5.16 -22.22 69.15
C ARG A 6 -6.31 -23.00 68.47
N PRO A 7 -6.59 -22.73 67.17
CA PRO A 7 -6.10 -23.70 66.18
C PRO A 7 -5.55 -23.10 64.87
N THR A 8 -4.60 -23.87 64.33
CA THR A 8 -4.16 -24.05 62.94
C THR A 8 -5.29 -24.24 61.92
N PHE A 9 -5.11 -23.77 60.67
CA PHE A 9 -5.37 -24.60 59.46
C PHE A 9 -4.79 -24.00 58.15
N THR A 10 -3.78 -24.69 57.63
CA THR A 10 -3.46 -24.99 56.21
C THR A 10 -3.51 -23.90 55.13
N LEU A 11 -2.32 -23.46 54.70
CA LEU A 11 -2.07 -23.01 53.32
C LEU A 11 -2.07 -24.22 52.40
N ARG A 12 -3.11 -24.32 51.56
CA ARG A 12 -3.19 -25.29 50.48
C ARG A 12 -2.32 -24.81 49.32
N THR A 13 -1.34 -25.64 49.00
CA THR A 13 -0.52 -25.70 47.80
C THR A 13 -1.30 -25.41 46.51
N ARG A 14 -0.78 -24.50 45.68
CA ARG A 14 -0.80 -24.64 44.22
C ARG A 14 0.47 -24.03 43.63
N ALA A 15 1.48 -24.87 43.56
CA ALA A 15 2.63 -24.68 42.69
C ALA A 15 2.15 -24.63 41.23
N ARG A 16 2.48 -23.54 40.52
CA ARG A 16 2.65 -23.60 39.06
C ARG A 16 4.13 -23.42 38.80
N ALA A 17 4.75 -24.56 38.54
CA ALA A 17 6.15 -24.70 38.19
C ALA A 17 6.47 -23.86 36.96
N TRP A 18 7.35 -22.88 37.16
CA TRP A 18 8.27 -22.42 36.16
C TRP A 18 9.18 -23.58 35.76
N TRP A 19 9.20 -23.96 34.49
CA TRP A 19 10.32 -24.71 33.93
C TRP A 19 11.20 -23.78 33.12
N ARG A 20 12.24 -23.34 33.83
CA ARG A 20 13.51 -22.79 33.37
C ARG A 20 14.09 -23.68 32.28
N CYS A 21 14.25 -23.15 31.07
CA CYS A 21 14.94 -23.80 29.96
C CYS A 21 16.46 -23.74 30.22
N SER A 22 17.01 -24.77 30.88
CA SER A 22 18.44 -24.88 31.13
C SER A 22 19.15 -25.57 29.95
N ARG A 23 20.06 -24.83 29.32
CA ARG A 23 21.22 -25.34 28.59
C ARG A 23 21.95 -26.40 29.43
N THR A 24 22.25 -27.55 28.84
CA THR A 24 23.38 -28.40 29.25
C THR A 24 23.93 -29.16 28.03
N SER A 25 25.13 -28.73 27.61
CA SER A 25 26.30 -29.53 27.23
C SER A 25 26.15 -30.89 26.55
N LEU A 26 26.78 -30.98 25.38
CA LEU A 26 27.23 -32.19 24.68
C LEU A 26 28.10 -33.12 25.56
N PRO A 27 27.99 -34.45 25.39
CA PRO A 27 29.12 -35.36 25.57
C PRO A 27 29.51 -36.04 24.25
N GLY A 28 30.82 -36.14 23.99
CA GLY A 28 31.44 -36.83 22.85
C GLY A 28 31.42 -38.36 22.97
N PRO A 29 31.95 -39.09 21.96
CA PRO A 29 31.62 -40.48 21.72
C PRO A 29 32.47 -41.43 22.58
N ARG A 30 31.81 -42.35 23.30
CA ARG A 30 32.45 -43.57 23.80
C ARG A 30 31.83 -44.78 23.09
N THR A 31 32.73 -45.49 22.41
CA THR A 31 32.67 -46.85 21.85
C THR A 31 31.47 -47.71 22.28
N LEU A 32 30.73 -48.18 21.27
CA LEU A 32 29.74 -49.25 21.33
C LEU A 32 30.37 -50.55 21.85
N ARG A 33 29.92 -51.04 23.00
CA ARG A 33 30.03 -52.45 23.37
C ARG A 33 28.67 -53.10 23.15
N VAL A 34 28.64 -54.04 22.20
CA VAL A 34 27.51 -54.92 21.93
C VAL A 34 27.25 -55.80 23.14
N GLN A 35 26.03 -55.76 23.68
CA GLN A 35 25.50 -56.88 24.44
C GLN A 35 24.01 -57.04 24.11
N ARG A 36 23.72 -58.15 23.42
CA ARG A 36 22.37 -58.63 23.14
C ARG A 36 21.72 -59.05 24.45
N SER A 37 20.52 -58.55 24.74
CA SER A 37 19.46 -59.38 25.33
C SER A 37 18.13 -58.61 25.36
N ALA A 38 17.18 -59.18 24.63
CA ALA A 38 15.78 -59.41 25.03
C ALA A 38 14.96 -58.26 25.66
N GLY A 39 13.78 -58.06 25.07
CA GLY A 39 12.62 -57.60 25.83
C GLY A 39 11.96 -56.36 25.26
N THR A 40 11.18 -56.56 24.20
CA THR A 40 9.87 -55.92 23.97
C THR A 40 9.41 -54.95 25.06
N ALA A 41 9.66 -53.66 24.89
CA ALA A 41 8.82 -52.55 25.35
C ALA A 41 9.59 -51.24 25.17
N LEU A 42 9.45 -50.54 24.03
CA LEU A 42 9.74 -49.09 23.88
C LEU A 42 9.49 -48.61 22.44
N LEU A 43 8.35 -48.97 21.83
CA LEU A 43 7.95 -48.42 20.52
C LEU A 43 6.79 -47.42 20.59
N THR A 44 6.42 -46.94 21.78
CA THR A 44 5.26 -46.04 21.95
C THR A 44 5.59 -44.72 22.66
N ALA A 45 6.83 -44.22 22.54
CA ALA A 45 7.22 -42.95 23.17
C ALA A 45 7.82 -41.90 22.21
N TRP A 46 7.68 -42.06 20.89
CA TRP A 46 8.26 -41.09 19.93
C TRP A 46 7.31 -40.63 18.81
N LYS A 47 6.01 -40.91 18.93
CA LYS A 47 4.97 -40.42 17.98
C LYS A 47 3.92 -39.52 18.64
N ARG A 48 4.27 -38.76 19.68
CA ARG A 48 3.28 -37.97 20.46
C ARG A 48 3.54 -36.48 20.60
N CYS A 49 4.52 -35.90 19.90
CA CYS A 49 4.82 -34.49 20.08
C CYS A 49 5.20 -33.75 18.80
N TRP A 50 4.48 -33.99 17.70
CA TRP A 50 4.41 -33.01 16.61
C TRP A 50 3.08 -33.19 15.86
N PRO A 51 2.10 -32.28 16.00
CA PRO A 51 1.05 -32.18 15.01
C PRO A 51 1.69 -31.63 13.73
N LYS A 52 1.96 -32.52 12.77
CA LYS A 52 2.20 -32.15 11.38
C LYS A 52 0.87 -31.68 10.78
N ASN A 53 0.42 -30.48 11.15
CA ASN A 53 -0.74 -29.86 10.53
C ASN A 53 -0.24 -28.82 9.52
N SER A 54 0.07 -29.30 8.30
CA SER A 54 0.44 -28.48 7.14
C SER A 54 -0.57 -27.35 6.86
N TYR A 55 -1.83 -27.53 7.27
CA TYR A 55 -2.89 -26.52 7.16
C TYR A 55 -2.68 -25.27 8.02
N ILE A 56 -1.94 -25.35 9.13
CA ILE A 56 -1.67 -24.19 9.99
C ILE A 56 -0.60 -23.28 9.36
N TYR A 57 0.37 -23.89 8.65
CA TYR A 57 1.42 -23.16 7.95
C TYR A 57 0.87 -22.41 6.74
N ASN A 58 0.03 -23.05 5.92
CA ASN A 58 -0.60 -22.39 4.78
C ASN A 58 -1.53 -21.24 5.21
N ARG A 59 -2.29 -21.41 6.30
CA ARG A 59 -3.18 -20.36 6.83
C ARG A 59 -2.43 -19.16 7.40
N ALA A 60 -1.24 -19.37 7.96
CA ALA A 60 -0.39 -18.28 8.46
C ALA A 60 0.26 -17.50 7.31
N ILE A 61 0.68 -18.20 6.25
CA ILE A 61 1.23 -17.58 5.03
C ILE A 61 0.14 -16.83 4.26
N GLU A 62 -1.06 -17.41 4.09
CA GLU A 62 -2.23 -16.71 3.52
C GLU A 62 -2.60 -15.47 4.32
N LYS A 63 -2.64 -15.55 5.66
CA LYS A 63 -2.90 -14.38 6.51
C LYS A 63 -1.80 -13.32 6.39
N GLY A 64 -0.55 -13.74 6.25
CA GLY A 64 0.59 -12.84 6.03
C GLY A 64 0.52 -12.12 4.68
N MET A 65 0.25 -12.84 3.59
CA MET A 65 0.10 -12.25 2.26
C MET A 65 -1.18 -11.39 2.15
N ALA A 66 -2.30 -11.84 2.71
CA ALA A 66 -3.53 -11.05 2.76
C ALA A 66 -3.32 -9.73 3.49
N ALA A 67 -2.62 -9.73 4.63
CA ALA A 67 -2.31 -8.52 5.36
C ALA A 67 -1.40 -7.56 4.57
N VAL A 68 -0.46 -8.06 3.77
CA VAL A 68 0.39 -7.22 2.91
C VAL A 68 -0.41 -6.64 1.73
N VAL A 69 -1.30 -7.42 1.13
CA VAL A 69 -2.15 -6.98 0.01
C VAL A 69 -3.15 -5.92 0.46
N THR A 70 -3.84 -6.12 1.58
CA THR A 70 -4.78 -5.12 2.12
C THR A 70 -4.09 -3.81 2.46
N ARG A 71 -2.85 -3.86 2.98
CA ARG A 71 -2.06 -2.65 3.26
C ARG A 71 -1.70 -1.88 2.00
N LYS A 72 -1.17 -2.56 0.97
CA LYS A 72 -0.84 -1.93 -0.31
C LYS A 72 -2.08 -1.34 -0.98
N PHE A 73 -3.20 -2.05 -0.93
CA PHE A 73 -4.47 -1.55 -1.44
C PHE A 73 -4.93 -0.27 -0.72
N GLY A 74 -4.82 -0.24 0.61
CA GLY A 74 -5.08 0.97 1.40
C GLY A 74 -4.16 2.13 1.01
N GLU A 75 -2.86 1.88 0.87
CA GLU A 75 -1.87 2.89 0.44
C GLU A 75 -2.20 3.47 -0.94
N GLU A 76 -2.57 2.63 -1.91
CA GLU A 76 -3.01 3.10 -3.24
C GLU A 76 -4.31 3.89 -3.14
N THR A 77 -5.30 3.41 -2.40
CA THR A 77 -6.61 4.09 -2.24
C THR A 77 -6.46 5.48 -1.61
N LEU A 78 -5.55 5.62 -0.63
CA LEU A 78 -5.21 6.91 -0.02
C LEU A 78 -4.68 7.91 -1.04
N GLN A 79 -3.97 7.47 -2.09
CA GLN A 79 -3.47 8.37 -3.12
C GLN A 79 -4.61 9.00 -3.93
N PHE A 80 -5.77 8.35 -4.04
CA PHE A 80 -6.91 8.91 -4.76
C PHE A 80 -7.63 10.01 -3.96
N ILE A 81 -7.51 10.00 -2.63
CA ILE A 81 -8.21 10.97 -1.77
C ILE A 81 -7.68 12.38 -2.02
N GLY A 82 -8.60 13.33 -2.20
CA GLY A 82 -8.31 14.73 -2.52
C GLY A 82 -8.03 14.99 -4.00
N LYS A 83 -7.96 13.94 -4.83
CA LYS A 83 -7.78 14.07 -6.28
C LYS A 83 -9.11 14.06 -7.02
N LYS A 84 -9.08 14.56 -8.26
CA LYS A 84 -10.23 14.45 -9.16
C LYS A 84 -10.32 13.04 -9.73
N VAL A 85 -11.49 12.43 -9.62
CA VAL A 85 -11.78 11.08 -10.11
C VAL A 85 -13.05 11.09 -10.96
N ALA A 86 -13.09 10.17 -11.92
CA ALA A 86 -14.27 9.80 -12.67
C ALA A 86 -14.70 8.41 -12.21
N VAL A 87 -15.89 8.32 -11.62
CA VAL A 87 -16.47 7.07 -11.13
C VAL A 87 -17.52 6.59 -12.12
N GLU A 88 -17.32 5.40 -12.68
CA GLU A 88 -18.30 4.74 -13.53
C GLU A 88 -19.14 3.77 -12.69
N THR A 89 -20.44 3.95 -12.73
CA THR A 89 -21.41 3.09 -12.04
C THR A 89 -21.82 1.94 -12.97
N SER A 90 -22.30 0.82 -12.42
CA SER A 90 -22.90 -0.30 -13.17
C SER A 90 -24.01 0.14 -14.14
N ASP A 91 -24.69 1.25 -13.85
CA ASP A 91 -25.72 1.87 -14.70
C ASP A 91 -25.14 2.75 -15.83
N SER A 92 -23.85 2.60 -16.15
CA SER A 92 -23.08 3.40 -17.14
C SER A 92 -23.14 4.93 -16.93
N LYS A 93 -23.49 5.37 -15.71
CA LYS A 93 -23.40 6.77 -15.29
C LYS A 93 -21.98 7.09 -14.86
N VAL A 94 -21.46 8.22 -15.33
CA VAL A 94 -20.13 8.71 -14.99
C VAL A 94 -20.26 9.94 -14.09
N TYR A 95 -19.71 9.83 -12.88
CA TYR A 95 -19.65 10.93 -11.92
C TYR A 95 -18.23 11.47 -11.87
N ASN A 96 -18.07 12.75 -12.21
CA ASN A 96 -16.79 13.45 -12.10
C ASN A 96 -16.80 14.32 -10.85
N GLY A 97 -15.85 14.11 -9.94
CA GLY A 97 -15.80 14.86 -8.69
C GLY A 97 -14.46 14.72 -7.99
N THR A 98 -14.33 15.37 -6.83
CA THR A 98 -13.17 15.23 -5.96
C THR A 98 -13.44 14.12 -4.95
N LEU A 99 -12.53 13.17 -4.83
CA LEU A 99 -12.71 12.05 -3.90
C LEU A 99 -12.48 12.52 -2.45
N ALA A 100 -13.52 12.52 -1.63
CA ALA A 100 -13.45 12.95 -0.24
C ALA A 100 -13.10 11.80 0.71
N GLY A 101 -13.54 10.57 0.41
CA GLY A 101 -13.27 9.42 1.24
C GLY A 101 -13.65 8.11 0.56
N VAL A 102 -12.98 7.04 0.99
CA VAL A 102 -13.22 5.66 0.55
C VAL A 102 -13.19 4.75 1.77
N ASP A 103 -14.12 3.80 1.82
CA ASP A 103 -14.16 2.73 2.82
C ASP A 103 -13.53 1.42 2.29
N ASP A 104 -13.27 0.46 3.18
CA ASP A 104 -12.77 -0.88 2.83
C ASP A 104 -13.70 -1.62 1.83
N LYS A 105 -15.00 -1.29 1.84
CA LYS A 105 -16.01 -1.84 0.93
C LYS A 105 -16.11 -1.12 -0.41
N LEU A 106 -15.20 -0.17 -0.69
CA LEU A 106 -15.26 0.74 -1.83
C LEU A 106 -16.49 1.64 -1.82
N ASP A 107 -17.06 1.94 -0.65
CA ASP A 107 -18.05 3.02 -0.53
C ASP A 107 -17.32 4.36 -0.71
N ILE A 108 -17.84 5.22 -1.59
CA ILE A 108 -17.15 6.41 -2.08
C ILE A 108 -17.93 7.66 -1.71
N VAL A 109 -17.24 8.67 -1.20
CA VAL A 109 -17.79 10.03 -1.06
C VAL A 109 -17.13 10.93 -2.08
N LEU A 110 -17.93 11.53 -2.95
CA LEU A 110 -17.49 12.53 -3.93
C LEU A 110 -17.98 13.91 -3.51
N ASP A 111 -17.06 14.86 -3.48
CA ASP A 111 -17.33 16.28 -3.28
C ASP A 111 -17.29 17.03 -4.62
N ASN A 112 -18.17 18.03 -4.77
CA ASN A 112 -18.28 18.92 -5.93
C ASN A 112 -18.39 18.16 -7.26
N VAL A 113 -19.53 17.48 -7.45
CA VAL A 113 -19.78 16.68 -8.65
C VAL A 113 -20.12 17.59 -9.83
N GLU A 114 -19.30 17.52 -10.87
CA GLU A 114 -19.46 18.30 -12.09
C GLU A 114 -20.73 17.86 -12.85
N GLY A 115 -21.50 18.83 -13.37
CA GLY A 115 -22.69 18.59 -14.20
C GLY A 115 -24.02 18.48 -13.47
N HIS A 116 -24.03 18.10 -12.19
CA HIS A 116 -25.28 17.90 -11.43
C HIS A 116 -25.59 19.01 -10.41
N GLY A 117 -24.65 19.92 -10.15
CA GLY A 117 -24.80 20.96 -9.13
C GLY A 117 -24.92 20.39 -7.70
N ILE A 118 -24.51 19.13 -7.51
CA ILE A 118 -24.58 18.44 -6.24
C ILE A 118 -23.28 18.67 -5.48
N LEU A 119 -23.38 19.17 -4.24
CA LEU A 119 -22.23 19.45 -3.40
C LEU A 119 -21.53 18.17 -2.93
N LYS A 120 -22.30 17.14 -2.56
CA LYS A 120 -21.78 15.85 -2.06
C LYS A 120 -22.64 14.69 -2.54
N VAL A 121 -22.00 13.61 -2.98
CA VAL A 121 -22.64 12.35 -3.38
C VAL A 121 -21.95 11.20 -2.66
N ILE A 122 -22.74 10.26 -2.16
CA ILE A 122 -22.25 9.01 -1.59
C ILE A 122 -22.69 7.87 -2.50
N LEU A 123 -21.74 7.09 -2.99
CA LEU A 123 -21.97 5.94 -3.84
C LEU A 123 -21.63 4.68 -3.06
N ASN A 124 -22.48 3.67 -3.21
CA ASN A 124 -22.24 2.36 -2.62
C ASN A 124 -21.27 1.57 -3.51
N GLY A 125 -20.26 0.95 -2.90
CA GLY A 125 -19.22 0.21 -3.60
C GLY A 125 -19.71 -0.96 -4.45
N ALA A 126 -20.89 -1.52 -4.14
CA ALA A 126 -21.50 -2.58 -4.95
C ALA A 126 -21.95 -2.11 -6.35
N PHE A 127 -22.17 -0.80 -6.53
CA PHE A 127 -22.58 -0.21 -7.80
C PHE A 127 -21.42 0.46 -8.54
N VAL A 128 -20.25 0.59 -7.90
CA VAL A 128 -19.06 1.17 -8.53
C VAL A 128 -18.41 0.10 -9.39
N LYS A 129 -18.35 0.36 -10.69
CA LYS A 129 -17.70 -0.52 -11.66
C LYS A 129 -16.21 -0.24 -11.73
N GLU A 130 -15.84 1.04 -11.84
CA GLU A 130 -14.46 1.47 -11.89
C GLU A 130 -14.28 2.91 -11.39
N ILE A 131 -13.08 3.17 -10.87
CA ILE A 131 -12.64 4.49 -10.42
C ILE A 131 -11.45 4.87 -11.29
N ARG A 132 -11.60 5.90 -12.10
CA ARG A 132 -10.52 6.45 -12.93
C ARG A 132 -9.99 7.72 -12.29
N LEU A 133 -8.68 7.79 -12.10
CA LEU A 133 -8.02 9.02 -11.71
C LEU A 133 -8.02 9.98 -12.91
N MET A 134 -8.56 11.18 -12.75
CA MET A 134 -8.58 12.20 -13.81
C MET A 134 -7.29 13.04 -13.81
N GLU A 135 -6.25 12.61 -13.08
CA GLU A 135 -4.92 13.19 -13.20
C GLU A 135 -4.30 12.74 -14.51
N LYS A 136 -4.22 13.69 -15.45
CA LYS A 136 -3.61 13.43 -16.75
C LYS A 136 -2.10 13.25 -16.56
N PRO A 137 -1.53 12.07 -16.89
CA PRO A 137 -0.08 11.95 -16.98
C PRO A 137 0.40 12.95 -18.03
N PHE A 138 1.34 13.81 -17.66
CA PHE A 138 1.83 14.85 -18.55
C PHE A 138 3.01 14.34 -19.36
N ASP A 139 2.85 14.27 -20.68
CA ASP A 139 3.90 13.81 -21.58
C ASP A 139 4.95 14.91 -21.81
N PHE A 140 5.95 14.96 -20.92
CA PHE A 140 7.08 15.89 -21.04
C PHE A 140 7.84 15.74 -22.36
N LYS A 141 7.88 14.52 -22.93
CA LYS A 141 8.56 14.25 -24.21
C LYS A 141 7.90 14.97 -25.38
N ALA A 142 6.56 14.92 -25.46
CA ALA A 142 5.81 15.56 -26.53
C ALA A 142 5.90 17.09 -26.45
N LEU A 143 5.93 17.65 -25.25
CA LEU A 143 6.14 19.09 -25.07
C LEU A 143 7.59 19.49 -25.41
N ALA A 144 8.58 18.70 -24.99
CA ALA A 144 9.98 18.95 -25.29
C ALA A 144 10.26 18.96 -26.80
N GLU A 145 9.72 18.01 -27.56
CA GLU A 145 9.88 17.97 -29.02
C GLU A 145 9.40 19.26 -29.70
N ARG A 146 8.30 19.85 -29.21
CA ARG A 146 7.79 21.13 -29.73
C ARG A 146 8.66 22.31 -29.34
N LEU A 147 9.19 22.30 -28.13
CA LEU A 147 10.14 23.32 -27.68
C LEU A 147 11.45 23.23 -28.48
N GLU A 148 11.92 22.03 -28.81
CA GLU A 148 13.14 21.82 -29.60
C GLU A 148 13.02 22.40 -31.02
N ARG A 149 11.83 22.34 -31.64
CA ARG A 149 11.59 22.99 -32.94
C ARG A 149 11.76 24.52 -32.89
N ALA A 150 11.45 25.14 -31.76
CA ALA A 150 11.62 26.58 -31.56
C ALA A 150 13.01 26.96 -31.04
N PHE A 151 13.62 26.09 -30.24
CA PHE A 151 14.90 26.29 -29.56
C PHE A 151 15.77 25.03 -29.72
N PRO A 152 16.44 24.85 -30.88
CA PRO A 152 17.20 23.64 -31.16
C PRO A 152 18.39 23.52 -30.20
N GLY A 153 18.57 22.32 -29.62
CA GLY A 153 19.72 21.99 -28.75
C GLY A 153 19.73 22.68 -27.38
N LEU A 154 18.68 23.41 -27.01
CA LEU A 154 18.59 24.20 -25.78
C LEU A 154 17.52 23.68 -24.82
N VAL A 155 16.95 22.50 -25.07
CA VAL A 155 15.91 21.88 -24.25
C VAL A 155 16.49 20.67 -23.54
N LYS A 156 16.33 20.62 -22.21
CA LYS A 156 16.77 19.50 -21.38
C LYS A 156 15.59 19.01 -20.56
N ILE A 157 15.26 17.73 -20.69
CA ILE A 157 14.23 17.08 -19.89
C ILE A 157 14.89 16.60 -18.60
N ARG A 158 14.32 16.98 -17.45
CA ARG A 158 14.65 16.38 -16.15
C ARG A 158 13.45 15.57 -15.67
N GLU A 159 13.48 14.27 -15.97
CA GLU A 159 12.43 13.34 -15.54
C GLU A 159 12.36 13.23 -14.01
N ASP A 160 13.51 13.34 -13.33
CA ASP A 160 13.60 13.26 -11.86
C ASP A 160 12.78 14.33 -11.11
N VAL A 161 12.63 15.51 -11.71
CA VAL A 161 11.91 16.66 -11.12
C VAL A 161 10.57 16.89 -11.82
N GLY A 162 10.29 16.20 -12.93
CA GLY A 162 9.11 16.48 -13.76
C GLY A 162 9.14 17.88 -14.36
N ALA A 163 10.30 18.32 -14.86
CA ALA A 163 10.48 19.66 -15.39
C ALA A 163 11.32 19.66 -16.68
N ILE A 164 11.00 20.59 -17.57
CA ILE A 164 11.78 20.85 -18.78
C ILE A 164 12.50 22.18 -18.58
N ILE A 165 13.81 22.16 -18.79
CA ILE A 165 14.66 23.34 -18.69
C ILE A 165 15.01 23.80 -20.10
N VAL A 166 14.69 25.05 -20.41
CA VAL A 166 15.02 25.69 -21.68
C VAL A 166 16.10 26.74 -21.45
N MET A 167 17.17 26.68 -22.24
CA MET A 167 18.32 27.60 -22.19
C MET A 167 18.95 27.75 -20.81
N ASP A 168 18.85 26.72 -19.95
CA ASP A 168 19.36 26.71 -18.58
C ASP A 168 18.83 27.87 -17.69
N LYS A 169 17.74 28.54 -18.12
CA LYS A 169 17.16 29.72 -17.45
C LYS A 169 15.65 29.64 -17.25
N ILE A 170 14.95 28.89 -18.10
CA ILE A 170 13.50 28.81 -18.09
C ILE A 170 13.09 27.42 -17.63
N LYS A 171 12.26 27.34 -16.59
CA LYS A 171 11.75 26.07 -16.04
C LYS A 171 10.27 25.94 -16.37
N VAL A 172 9.93 24.83 -17.03
CA VAL A 172 8.55 24.49 -17.42
C VAL A 172 8.13 23.23 -16.68
N THR A 173 7.01 23.30 -15.98
CA THR A 173 6.36 22.19 -15.25
C THR A 173 4.95 21.97 -15.80
N GLN A 174 4.22 20.99 -15.25
CA GLN A 174 2.83 20.71 -15.64
C GLN A 174 1.89 21.90 -15.38
N SER A 175 2.19 22.72 -14.38
CA SER A 175 1.43 23.93 -14.03
C SER A 175 1.76 25.13 -14.92
N GLY A 176 2.82 25.07 -15.72
CA GLY A 176 3.22 26.13 -16.65
C GLY A 176 4.69 26.52 -16.54
N VAL A 177 5.00 27.77 -16.86
CA VAL A 177 6.37 28.31 -16.78
C VAL A 177 6.57 28.95 -15.40
N GLU A 178 7.35 28.31 -14.53
CA GLU A 178 7.61 28.76 -13.14
C GLU A 178 8.72 29.80 -13.06
N GLU A 179 9.77 29.63 -13.86
CA GLU A 179 10.97 30.48 -13.81
C GLU A 179 11.31 30.95 -15.22
N GLY A 180 11.63 32.24 -15.34
CA GLY A 180 12.03 32.87 -16.61
C GLY A 180 11.20 34.11 -16.93
N THR A 181 11.88 35.21 -17.23
CA THR A 181 11.29 36.48 -17.66
C THR A 181 11.91 36.93 -18.99
N GLY A 182 11.10 37.60 -19.82
CA GLY A 182 11.53 38.17 -21.09
C GLY A 182 10.94 37.46 -22.31
N LEU A 183 11.29 37.94 -23.49
CA LEU A 183 10.73 37.52 -24.79
C LEU A 183 10.82 36.01 -25.05
N SER A 184 11.90 35.38 -24.58
CA SER A 184 12.07 33.93 -24.68
C SER A 184 11.06 33.15 -23.86
N ALA A 185 10.74 33.61 -22.64
CA ALA A 185 9.76 32.97 -21.78
C ALA A 185 8.35 33.09 -22.36
N ASP A 186 8.01 34.23 -22.96
CA ASP A 186 6.72 34.44 -23.62
C ASP A 186 6.55 33.52 -24.84
N ARG A 187 7.63 33.28 -25.59
CA ARG A 187 7.62 32.30 -26.68
C ARG A 187 7.39 30.88 -26.16
N VAL A 188 8.01 30.49 -25.04
CA VAL A 188 7.78 29.18 -24.41
C VAL A 188 6.34 29.05 -23.90
N ARG A 189 5.79 30.08 -23.26
CA ARG A 189 4.39 30.13 -22.80
C ARG A 189 3.40 29.93 -23.95
N SER A 190 3.60 30.64 -25.06
CA SER A 190 2.71 30.49 -26.23
C SER A 190 2.73 29.08 -26.83
N ILE A 191 3.89 28.41 -26.85
CA ILE A 191 3.99 26.99 -27.28
C ILE A 191 3.29 26.07 -26.28
N PHE A 192 3.48 26.29 -24.98
CA PHE A 192 2.81 25.53 -23.92
C PHE A 192 1.28 25.66 -24.01
N ASP A 193 0.77 26.87 -24.21
CA ASP A 193 -0.67 27.10 -24.34
C ASP A 193 -1.27 26.43 -25.58
N ALA A 194 -0.55 26.46 -26.70
CA ALA A 194 -0.93 25.74 -27.91
C ALA A 194 -1.00 24.22 -27.65
N PHE A 195 -0.01 23.66 -26.96
CA PHE A 195 0.00 22.25 -26.55
C PHE A 195 -1.17 21.88 -25.65
N MET A 196 -1.49 22.73 -24.66
CA MET A 196 -2.60 22.49 -23.74
C MET A 196 -3.97 22.53 -24.42
N LYS A 197 -4.14 23.38 -25.44
CA LYS A 197 -5.37 23.42 -26.25
C LYS A 197 -5.58 22.14 -27.05
N GLU A 198 -4.52 21.62 -27.68
CA GLU A 198 -4.58 20.40 -28.47
C GLU A 198 -4.81 19.16 -27.61
N THR A 199 -4.09 19.05 -26.49
CA THR A 199 -4.23 17.91 -25.58
C THR A 199 -5.62 17.86 -24.93
N LYS A 200 -6.26 18.99 -24.65
CA LYS A 200 -7.67 19.02 -24.19
C LYS A 200 -8.64 18.54 -25.27
N LYS A 201 -8.37 18.85 -26.54
CA LYS A 201 -9.20 18.44 -27.67
C LYS A 201 -9.08 16.94 -27.97
N GLN A 202 -7.91 16.35 -27.73
CA GLN A 202 -7.66 14.92 -27.94
C GLN A 202 -8.25 14.01 -26.85
N SER A 203 -8.46 14.51 -25.63
CA SER A 203 -9.08 13.75 -24.53
C SER A 203 -10.61 13.79 -24.50
N GLY A 204 -11.25 14.38 -25.52
CA GLY A 204 -12.71 14.40 -25.69
C GLY A 204 -13.18 13.33 -26.67
N VAL A 205 -12.86 12.07 -26.39
CA VAL A 205 -13.41 10.88 -27.06
C VAL A 205 -13.90 9.93 -25.99
#